data_AF-A0AAV2S5Q4-F1
#
_entry.id   AF-A0AAV2S5Q4-F1
#
_cell.length_a   1.000
_cell.length_b   1.000
_cell.length_c   1.000
_cell.angle_alpha   90.00
_cell.angle_beta   90.00
_cell.angle_gamma   90.00
#
_symmetry.space_group_name_H-M   'P 1'
#
loop_
_entity.id
_entity.type
_entity.pdbx_description
1 polymer ?
#
loop_
_entity_poly.entity_id
_entity_poly.type
_entity_poly.pdbx_seq_one_letter_code
_entity_poly.pdbx_strand_id
1 'polypeptide(L)'
;MNLWHRQSEQRVDASVRCSAVHQSHICKVIQLNRWFYKEHLPSSCEPLLAVLQHLNSLDMNSKPLLLSCKNGYAGCGVALALHMILTRMNELQEVDVYRAVHCIRHSNPHFISTLDEYEFLYKSIASQLLGHSIYGNIFS
;
A
#
# COMPACT_ATOMS: atom_id res chain seq x y z
N MET A 1 23.42 -14.61 -35.13
CA MET A 1 24.00 -14.11 -33.87
C MET A 1 22.88 -13.42 -33.13
N ASN A 2 22.24 -14.18 -32.24
CA ASN A 2 20.88 -13.94 -31.77
C ASN A 2 20.92 -13.10 -30.48
N LEU A 3 20.26 -11.93 -30.47
CA LEU A 3 18.90 -11.68 -29.97
C LEU A 3 18.85 -11.46 -28.45
N TRP A 4 18.66 -10.21 -28.01
CA TRP A 4 17.88 -9.87 -26.82
C TRP A 4 17.24 -8.47 -26.98
N HIS A 5 16.18 -8.40 -27.79
CA HIS A 5 15.10 -7.43 -27.63
C HIS A 5 13.88 -8.23 -27.18
N ARG A 6 13.34 -7.98 -25.97
CA ARG A 6 11.97 -8.40 -25.62
C ARG A 6 11.37 -7.52 -24.53
N GLN A 7 10.26 -6.88 -24.89
CA GLN A 7 9.31 -6.20 -24.01
C GLN A 7 8.55 -7.18 -23.10
N SER A 8 7.93 -6.57 -22.07
CA SER A 8 6.67 -6.93 -21.40
C SER A 8 6.59 -8.17 -20.49
N GLU A 9 5.95 -7.94 -19.34
CA GLU A 9 5.18 -8.90 -18.54
C GLU A 9 5.98 -9.83 -17.62
N GLN A 10 6.21 -9.40 -16.38
CA GLN A 10 6.59 -10.31 -15.30
C GLN A 10 5.46 -10.43 -14.28
N ARG A 11 4.54 -11.30 -14.66
CA ARG A 11 3.59 -12.00 -13.80
C ARG A 11 4.39 -12.96 -12.91
N VAL A 12 4.51 -12.65 -11.62
CA VAL A 12 5.22 -13.50 -10.66
C VAL A 12 4.21 -14.47 -10.05
N ASP A 13 3.91 -15.55 -10.77
CA ASP A 13 3.11 -16.67 -10.26
C ASP A 13 3.98 -17.57 -9.38
N ALA A 14 4.09 -17.23 -8.09
CA ALA A 14 4.75 -18.07 -7.09
C ALA A 14 3.71 -18.95 -6.38
N SER A 15 3.57 -20.21 -6.83
CA SER A 15 2.76 -21.24 -6.16
C SER A 15 3.57 -21.87 -5.02
N VAL A 16 3.29 -21.48 -3.77
CA VAL A 16 3.78 -22.19 -2.58
C VAL A 16 2.89 -23.42 -2.35
N ARG A 17 3.47 -24.62 -2.42
CA ARG A 17 2.75 -25.88 -2.24
C ARG A 17 3.03 -26.40 -0.82
N CYS A 18 2.06 -26.28 0.08
CA CYS A 18 2.15 -26.85 1.44
C CYS A 18 1.28 -28.12 1.54
N SER A 19 1.88 -29.21 2.01
CA SER A 19 1.22 -30.50 2.24
C SER A 19 0.60 -30.55 3.62
N ALA A 20 -0.68 -30.21 3.72
CA ALA A 20 -1.70 -30.80 4.59
C ALA A 20 -3.00 -29.98 4.44
N VAL A 21 -4.10 -30.66 4.09
CA VAL A 21 -5.46 -30.12 3.84
C VAL A 21 -5.62 -29.47 2.45
N HIS A 22 -6.36 -30.17 1.59
CA HIS A 22 -6.61 -29.86 0.18
C HIS A 22 -7.55 -28.66 0.00
N GLN A 23 -7.01 -27.43 -0.04
CA GLN A 23 -7.63 -26.31 -0.75
C GLN A 23 -6.52 -25.52 -1.46
N SER A 24 -6.55 -25.49 -2.79
CA SER A 24 -5.66 -24.63 -3.58
C SER A 24 -6.23 -23.20 -3.53
N HIS A 25 -5.46 -22.27 -2.98
CA HIS A 25 -5.84 -20.85 -2.95
C HIS A 25 -5.01 -20.07 -3.98
N ILE A 26 -5.69 -19.25 -4.78
CA ILE A 26 -5.04 -18.32 -5.70
C ILE A 26 -4.60 -17.09 -4.90
N CYS A 27 -3.29 -16.92 -4.76
CA CYS A 27 -2.69 -15.74 -4.14
C CYS A 27 -2.29 -14.74 -5.23
N LYS A 28 -2.80 -13.51 -5.17
CA LYS A 28 -2.36 -12.41 -6.03
C LYS A 28 -1.27 -11.63 -5.30
N VAL A 29 -0.06 -11.62 -5.84
CA VAL A 29 1.07 -10.87 -5.29
C VAL A 29 1.22 -9.57 -6.07
N ILE A 30 1.24 -8.44 -5.37
CA ILE A 30 1.50 -7.12 -5.95
C ILE A 30 2.83 -6.63 -5.39
N GLN A 31 3.78 -6.35 -6.27
CA GLN A 31 5.12 -5.91 -5.90
C GLN A 31 5.35 -4.46 -6.29
N LEU A 32 5.87 -3.69 -5.34
CA LEU A 32 6.31 -2.31 -5.55
C LEU A 32 7.79 -2.29 -5.97
N ASN A 33 8.07 -1.94 -7.21
CA ASN A 33 9.44 -1.92 -7.76
C ASN A 33 10.15 -0.56 -7.63
N ARG A 34 9.42 0.51 -7.30
CA ARG A 34 9.96 1.89 -7.23
C ARG A 34 10.39 2.33 -5.83
N TRP A 35 10.58 1.38 -4.91
CA TRP A 35 11.11 1.64 -3.57
C TRP A 35 12.50 1.02 -3.47
N PHE A 36 13.54 1.85 -3.45
CA PHE A 36 14.92 1.38 -3.37
C PHE A 36 15.24 0.81 -1.98
N TYR A 37 15.96 -0.31 -1.93
CA TYR A 37 16.31 -1.02 -0.69
C TYR A 37 17.14 -0.20 0.32
N LYS A 38 17.76 0.90 -0.11
CA LYS A 38 18.57 1.80 0.72
C LYS A 38 17.75 2.90 1.39
N GLU A 39 16.55 3.16 0.88
CA GLU A 39 15.71 4.26 1.34
C GLU A 39 14.77 3.78 2.44
N HIS A 40 14.75 4.50 3.56
CA HIS A 40 13.84 4.23 4.67
C HIS A 40 12.39 4.57 4.31
N LEU A 41 12.19 5.62 3.52
CA LEU A 41 10.91 6.10 3.01
C LEU A 41 11.03 6.32 1.50
N PRO A 42 9.97 6.06 0.72
CA PRO A 42 10.02 6.31 -0.71
C PRO A 42 10.10 7.81 -0.98
N SER A 43 10.90 8.21 -1.97
CA SER A 43 11.05 9.61 -2.37
C SER A 43 9.73 10.29 -2.80
N SER A 44 8.73 9.51 -3.23
CA SER A 44 7.38 9.98 -3.53
C SER A 44 6.32 8.97 -3.08
N CYS A 45 5.13 9.46 -2.73
CA CYS A 45 4.01 8.60 -2.32
C CYS A 45 3.22 8.02 -3.52
N GLU A 46 3.34 8.60 -4.70
CA GLU A 46 2.63 8.18 -5.92
C GLU A 46 2.64 6.67 -6.19
N PRO A 47 3.81 5.97 -6.21
CA PRO A 47 3.82 4.53 -6.48
C PRO A 47 3.10 3.73 -5.38
N LEU A 48 3.21 4.18 -4.13
CA LEU A 48 2.54 3.55 -3.00
C LEU A 48 1.03 3.72 -3.10
N LEU A 49 0.58 4.94 -3.37
CA LEU A 49 -0.82 5.30 -3.54
C LEU A 49 -1.45 4.51 -4.70
N ALA A 50 -0.77 4.42 -5.84
CA ALA A 50 -1.26 3.65 -6.99
C ALA A 50 -1.49 2.17 -6.66
N VAL A 51 -0.60 1.56 -5.86
CA VAL A 51 -0.79 0.16 -5.41
C VAL A 51 -1.93 0.04 -4.41
N LEU A 52 -2.07 0.98 -3.47
CA LEU A 52 -3.18 0.97 -2.51
C LEU A 52 -4.54 1.19 -3.19
N GLN A 53 -4.61 2.07 -4.18
CA GLN A 53 -5.80 2.25 -5.01
C GLN A 53 -6.11 0.99 -5.82
N HIS A 54 -5.09 0.35 -6.39
CA HIS A 54 -5.29 -0.92 -7.06
C HIS A 54 -5.80 -1.99 -6.08
N LEU A 55 -5.25 -2.07 -4.87
CA LEU A 55 -5.73 -2.99 -3.82
C LEU A 55 -7.20 -2.74 -3.45
N ASN A 56 -7.61 -1.48 -3.31
CA ASN A 56 -9.00 -1.11 -3.02
C ASN A 56 -9.96 -1.46 -4.18
N SER A 57 -9.45 -1.50 -5.42
CA SER A 57 -10.24 -1.92 -6.59
C SER A 57 -10.42 -3.44 -6.71
N LEU A 58 -9.71 -4.23 -5.89
CA LEU A 58 -9.87 -5.68 -5.88
C LEU A 58 -11.01 -6.06 -4.94
N ASP A 59 -11.87 -6.94 -5.41
CA ASP A 59 -12.90 -7.58 -4.58
C ASP A 59 -12.23 -8.53 -3.58
N MET A 60 -11.82 -7.97 -2.44
CA MET A 60 -11.14 -8.69 -1.36
C MET A 60 -12.10 -9.52 -0.51
N ASN A 61 -13.30 -9.87 -1.01
CA ASN A 61 -14.37 -10.70 -0.41
C ASN A 61 -13.93 -11.60 0.77
N SER A 62 -13.71 -10.99 1.94
CA SER A 62 -13.20 -11.62 3.16
C SER A 62 -11.85 -12.38 3.06
N LYS A 63 -10.98 -12.05 2.10
CA LYS A 63 -9.65 -12.64 1.96
C LYS A 63 -8.61 -11.86 2.79
N PRO A 64 -7.70 -12.55 3.49
CA PRO A 64 -6.66 -11.88 4.26
C PRO A 64 -5.68 -11.14 3.33
N LEU A 65 -5.35 -9.90 3.67
CA LEU A 65 -4.30 -9.13 3.02
C LEU A 65 -2.99 -9.29 3.81
N LEU A 66 -1.94 -9.76 3.14
CA LEU A 66 -0.60 -9.82 3.70
C LEU A 66 0.24 -8.67 3.14
N LEU A 67 0.78 -7.85 4.03
CA LEU A 67 1.70 -6.78 3.70
C LEU A 67 3.07 -7.08 4.30
N SER A 68 4.10 -7.06 3.47
CA SER A 68 5.48 -7.30 3.90
C SER A 68 6.43 -6.29 3.27
N CYS A 69 7.41 -5.87 4.05
CA CYS A 69 8.45 -4.92 3.67
C CYS A 69 9.80 -5.49 4.10
N LYS A 70 10.90 -4.92 3.58
CA LYS A 70 12.28 -5.32 3.89
C LYS A 70 12.55 -5.47 5.39
N ASN A 71 12.12 -4.48 6.18
CA ASN A 71 12.38 -4.44 7.64
C ASN A 71 11.15 -4.89 8.46
N GLY A 72 10.04 -5.24 7.81
CA GLY A 72 8.81 -5.71 8.47
C GLY A 72 7.94 -4.65 9.15
N TYR A 73 8.47 -3.48 9.53
CA TYR A 73 7.69 -2.44 10.23
C TYR A 73 7.55 -1.13 9.45
N ALA A 74 8.63 -0.44 9.08
CA ALA A 74 8.59 0.94 8.57
C ALA A 74 7.65 1.11 7.36
N GLY A 75 7.97 0.43 6.26
CA GLY A 75 7.16 0.55 5.05
C GLY A 75 5.79 -0.11 5.13
N CYS A 76 5.65 -1.14 5.96
CA CYS A 76 4.35 -1.75 6.23
C CYS A 76 3.43 -0.79 7.00
N GLY A 77 3.97 -0.09 8.00
CA GLY A 77 3.21 0.84 8.84
C GLY A 77 2.70 2.04 8.05
N VAL A 78 3.54 2.63 7.20
CA VAL A 78 3.15 3.74 6.32
C VAL A 78 2.09 3.29 5.31
N ALA A 79 2.29 2.15 4.65
CA ALA A 79 1.33 1.64 3.67
C ALA A 79 -0.02 1.27 4.33
N LEU A 80 0.00 0.65 5.50
CA LEU A 80 -1.20 0.30 6.26
C LEU A 80 -1.95 1.56 6.75
N ALA A 81 -1.23 2.56 7.26
CA ALA A 81 -1.83 3.83 7.70
C ALA A 81 -2.48 4.55 6.54
N LEU A 82 -1.78 4.65 5.42
CA LEU A 82 -2.32 5.27 4.23
C LEU A 82 -3.55 4.51 3.72
N HIS A 83 -3.52 3.17 3.69
CA HIS A 83 -4.67 2.35 3.31
C HIS A 83 -5.88 2.59 4.22
N MET A 84 -5.69 2.61 5.53
CA MET A 84 -6.78 2.88 6.48
C MET A 84 -7.40 4.26 6.29
N ILE A 85 -6.57 5.27 6.04
CA ILE A 85 -7.03 6.65 5.82
C ILE A 85 -7.77 6.75 4.48
N LEU A 86 -7.25 6.13 3.43
CA LEU A 86 -7.88 6.06 2.11
C LEU A 86 -9.26 5.41 2.15
N THR A 87 -9.38 4.27 2.81
CA THR A 87 -10.64 3.55 2.93
C THR A 87 -11.66 4.38 3.70
N ARG A 88 -11.27 4.98 4.84
CA ARG A 88 -12.15 5.88 5.60
C ARG A 88 -12.53 7.14 4.83
N MET A 89 -11.59 7.72 4.08
CA MET A 89 -11.84 8.87 3.23
C MET A 89 -12.90 8.53 2.17
N ASN A 90 -12.83 7.35 1.56
CA ASN A 90 -13.81 6.94 0.56
C ASN A 90 -15.18 6.60 1.17
N GLU A 91 -15.21 5.87 2.28
CA GLU A 91 -16.44 5.37 2.90
C GLU A 91 -17.18 6.41 3.74
N LEU A 92 -16.44 7.22 4.51
CA LEU A 92 -16.98 8.14 5.52
C LEU A 92 -16.73 9.61 5.18
N GLN A 93 -15.95 9.91 4.13
CA GLN A 93 -15.53 11.27 3.78
C GLN A 93 -14.82 12.02 4.94
N GLU A 94 -14.22 11.27 5.85
CA GLU A 94 -13.48 11.77 7.01
C GLU A 94 -12.00 11.39 6.91
N VAL A 95 -11.12 12.34 7.21
CA VAL A 95 -9.68 12.13 7.23
C VAL A 95 -9.15 12.39 8.64
N ASP A 96 -8.73 11.33 9.33
CA ASP A 96 -8.07 11.42 10.62
C ASP A 96 -6.79 10.56 10.65
N VAL A 97 -5.66 11.26 10.53
CA VAL A 97 -4.32 10.65 10.54
C VAL A 97 -3.96 10.16 11.94
N TYR A 98 -4.30 10.91 12.98
CA TYR A 98 -3.95 10.55 14.35
C TYR A 98 -4.63 9.25 14.77
N ARG A 99 -5.93 9.12 14.50
CA ARG A 99 -6.69 7.90 14.80
C ARG A 99 -6.15 6.70 14.01
N ALA A 100 -5.80 6.88 12.74
CA ALA A 100 -5.23 5.80 11.94
C ALA A 100 -3.89 5.31 12.51
N VAL A 101 -2.98 6.23 12.83
CA VAL A 101 -1.69 5.89 13.44
C VAL A 101 -1.88 5.27 14.82
N HIS A 102 -2.80 5.79 15.64
CA HIS A 102 -3.10 5.23 16.95
C HIS A 102 -3.63 3.78 16.85
N CYS A 103 -4.55 3.51 15.92
CA CYS A 103 -5.07 2.16 15.68
C CYS A 103 -3.96 1.19 15.25
N ILE A 104 -3.04 1.63 14.40
CA ILE A 104 -1.94 0.77 13.91
C ILE A 104 -0.92 0.52 15.01
N ARG A 105 -0.59 1.54 15.81
CA ARG A 105 0.31 1.37 16.96
C ARG A 105 -0.28 0.47 18.05
N HIS A 106 -1.60 0.42 18.14
CA HIS A 106 -2.28 -0.53 19.01
C HIS A 106 -2.07 -1.98 18.57
N SER A 107 -2.00 -2.26 17.25
CA SER A 107 -1.75 -3.63 16.76
C SER A 107 -0.27 -4.00 16.83
N ASN A 108 0.64 -3.08 16.52
CA ASN A 108 2.07 -3.27 16.72
C ASN A 108 2.75 -1.92 17.04
N PRO A 109 3.38 -1.80 18.22
CA PRO A 109 3.97 -0.52 18.68
C PRO A 109 5.18 -0.06 17.86
N HIS A 110 5.77 -0.94 17.04
CA HIS A 110 6.91 -0.63 16.17
C HIS A 110 6.50 0.05 14.85
N PHE A 111 5.21 0.12 14.53
CA PHE A 111 4.76 0.88 13.36
C PHE A 111 4.84 2.38 13.60
N ILE A 112 5.36 3.12 12.61
CA ILE A 112 5.45 4.58 12.60
C ILE A 112 6.19 5.05 13.86
N SER A 113 7.47 4.67 13.91
CA SER A 113 8.34 4.90 15.06
C SER A 113 9.10 6.22 14.94
N THR A 114 9.27 6.74 13.73
CA THR A 114 10.00 8.00 13.48
C THR A 114 9.06 9.14 13.10
N LEU A 115 9.49 10.37 13.41
CA LEU A 115 8.77 11.58 13.01
C LEU A 115 8.69 11.71 11.49
N ASP A 116 9.75 11.32 10.78
CA ASP A 116 9.82 11.40 9.32
C ASP A 116 8.74 10.54 8.64
N GLU A 117 8.45 9.35 9.19
CA GLU A 117 7.36 8.49 8.71
C GLU A 117 5.99 9.17 8.88
N TYR A 118 5.81 9.85 10.02
CA TYR A 118 4.58 10.58 10.32
C TYR A 118 4.43 11.81 9.41
N GLU A 119 5.49 12.60 9.23
CA GLU A 119 5.49 13.75 8.32
C GLU A 119 5.24 13.33 6.87
N PHE A 120 5.83 12.21 6.44
CA PHE A 120 5.60 11.63 5.12
C PHE A 120 4.12 11.27 4.91
N LEU A 121 3.46 10.67 5.91
CA LEU A 121 2.02 10.38 5.85
C LEU A 121 1.19 11.65 5.65
N TYR A 122 1.45 12.71 6.41
CA TYR A 122 0.74 13.98 6.26
C TYR A 122 0.92 14.58 4.86
N LYS A 123 2.16 14.63 4.35
CA LYS A 123 2.45 15.14 3.01
C LYS A 123 1.72 14.35 1.93
N SER A 124 1.69 13.03 2.08
CA SER A 124 1.03 12.11 1.14
C SER A 124 -0.47 12.36 1.07
N ILE A 125 -1.12 12.49 2.23
CA ILE A 125 -2.56 12.73 2.34
C ILE A 125 -2.92 14.12 1.83
N ALA A 126 -2.12 15.13 2.18
CA ALA A 126 -2.31 16.50 1.68
C ALA A 126 -2.23 16.54 0.14
N SER A 127 -1.25 15.87 -0.46
CA SER A 127 -1.11 15.77 -1.92
C SER A 127 -2.36 15.12 -2.56
N GLN A 128 -2.86 14.06 -1.94
CA GLN A 128 -4.05 13.37 -2.43
C GLN A 128 -5.32 14.22 -2.31
N LEU A 129 -5.51 14.90 -1.18
CA LEU A 129 -6.65 15.79 -0.96
C LEU A 129 -6.65 16.95 -1.96
N LEU A 130 -5.47 17.54 -2.21
CA LEU A 130 -5.33 18.56 -3.24
C LEU A 130 -5.73 18.01 -4.61
N GLY A 131 -5.26 16.82 -4.98
CA GLY A 131 -5.69 16.13 -6.20
C GLY A 131 -7.21 15.94 -6.26
N HIS A 132 -7.84 15.47 -5.18
CA HIS A 132 -9.29 15.29 -5.12
C HIS A 132 -10.06 16.63 -5.20
N SER A 133 -9.57 17.71 -4.59
CA SER A 133 -10.26 19.01 -4.57
C SER A 133 -10.25 19.74 -5.93
N ILE A 134 -9.17 19.59 -6.71
CA ILE A 134 -9.03 20.25 -8.02
C ILE A 134 -9.91 19.56 -9.08
N TYR A 135 -10.16 18.25 -8.96
CA TYR A 135 -10.99 17.48 -9.90
C TYR A 135 -12.40 17.15 -9.38
N GLY A 136 -12.67 17.28 -8.07
CA GLY A 136 -13.97 16.99 -7.46
C GLY A 136 -15.05 18.03 -7.76
N ASN A 137 -14.66 19.25 -8.16
CA ASN A 137 -15.58 20.35 -8.48
C ASN A 137 -15.99 20.43 -9.97
N ILE A 138 -15.55 19.51 -10.82
CA ILE A 138 -15.82 19.57 -12.28
C ILE A 138 -16.96 18.61 -12.70
N PHE A 139 -17.36 17.67 -11.83
CA PHE A 139 -18.41 16.67 -12.13
C PHE A 139 -19.54 16.57 -11.08
N SER A 140 -19.84 17.65 -10.35
CA SER A 140 -21.15 17.78 -9.66
C SER A 140 -22.17 18.46 -10.55
#